data_AF-A0A0S8H8X1-F1
#
_entry.id   AF-A0A0S8H8X1-F1
#
_cell.length_a   1.000
_cell.length_b   1.000
_cell.length_c   1.000
_cell.angle_alpha   90.00
_cell.angle_beta   90.00
_cell.angle_gamma   90.00
#
_symmetry.space_group_name_H-M   'P 1'
#
loop_
_entity.id
_entity.type
_entity.pdbx_description
1 polymer ?
#
loop_
_entity_poly.entity_id
_entity_poly.type
_entity_poly.pdbx_seq_one_letter_code
_entity_poly.pdbx_strand_id
1 'polypeptide(L)'
;MKETLESLGRIRTKGIALLVLTFVAGALAGVAVERVRTARQAPEPPPPDITMLRPLREGTLPPVFRQLNLTPAQRAQIIQILERGRPRTDSILREMLPRLRATTDSIHAELRAVLTPVQLATWDSSTAQMRRRAEQVRRGMRGRGMGPARPPPPEP
;
A
#
# COMPACT_ATOMS: atom_id res chain seq x y z
N MET A 1 -26.49 31.79 -57.16
CA MET A 1 -27.19 31.13 -56.02
C MET A 1 -26.55 29.82 -55.54
N LYS A 2 -25.50 29.26 -56.18
CA LYS A 2 -24.84 28.02 -55.70
C LYS A 2 -23.72 28.25 -54.68
N GLU A 3 -23.03 29.40 -54.72
CA GLU A 3 -21.90 29.71 -53.82
C GLU A 3 -22.31 29.96 -52.36
N THR A 4 -23.52 30.48 -52.12
CA THR A 4 -24.01 30.76 -50.77
C THR A 4 -24.28 29.49 -49.96
N LEU A 5 -24.71 28.40 -50.62
CA LEU A 5 -24.97 27.09 -50.00
C LEU A 5 -23.69 26.36 -49.56
N GLU A 6 -22.60 26.49 -50.32
CA GLU A 6 -21.30 25.91 -49.95
C GLU A 6 -20.66 26.61 -48.75
N SER A 7 -20.78 27.94 -48.68
CA SER A 7 -20.26 28.72 -47.55
C SER A 7 -20.98 28.37 -46.23
N LEU A 8 -22.30 28.16 -46.30
CA LEU A 8 -23.14 27.85 -45.15
C LEU A 8 -22.89 26.42 -44.63
N GLY A 9 -22.66 25.46 -45.53
CA GLY A 9 -22.21 24.12 -45.18
C GLY A 9 -20.88 24.15 -44.45
N ARG A 10 -19.89 24.87 -44.98
CA ARG A 10 -18.53 24.95 -44.42
C ARG A 10 -18.47 25.61 -43.04
N ILE A 11 -19.31 26.62 -42.79
CA ILE A 11 -19.43 27.25 -41.46
C ILE A 11 -20.05 26.28 -40.45
N ARG A 12 -21.10 25.54 -40.83
CA ARG A 12 -21.70 24.52 -39.97
C ARG A 12 -20.73 23.38 -39.67
N THR A 13 -19.98 22.91 -40.66
CA THR A 13 -18.97 21.86 -40.45
C THR A 13 -17.85 22.34 -39.52
N LYS A 14 -17.38 23.59 -39.67
CA LYS A 14 -16.39 24.19 -38.76
C LYS A 14 -16.93 24.31 -37.34
N GLY A 15 -18.17 24.75 -37.18
CA GLY A 15 -18.82 24.85 -35.87
C GLY A 15 -18.95 23.49 -35.18
N ILE A 16 -19.42 22.47 -35.92
CA ILE A 16 -19.53 21.10 -35.40
C ILE A 16 -18.15 20.54 -35.05
N ALA A 17 -17.14 20.74 -35.90
CA ALA A 17 -15.78 20.28 -35.63
C ALA A 17 -15.19 20.91 -34.35
N LEU A 18 -15.45 22.20 -34.12
CA LEU A 18 -14.99 22.91 -32.92
C LEU A 18 -15.70 22.41 -31.66
N LEU A 19 -16.98 22.06 -31.77
CA LEU A 19 -17.79 21.49 -30.70
C LEU A 19 -17.32 20.07 -30.35
N VAL A 20 -17.06 19.23 -31.36
CA VAL A 20 -16.50 17.89 -31.17
C VAL A 20 -15.11 17.97 -30.54
N LEU A 21 -14.26 18.89 -31.00
CA LEU A 21 -12.90 19.07 -30.46
C LEU A 21 -12.93 19.48 -28.98
N THR A 22 -13.75 20.45 -28.61
CA THR A 22 -13.89 20.90 -27.22
C THR A 22 -14.51 19.83 -26.33
N PHE A 23 -15.48 19.07 -26.85
CA PHE A 23 -16.07 17.93 -26.15
C PHE A 23 -15.06 16.82 -25.88
N VAL A 24 -14.26 16.44 -26.90
CA VAL A 24 -13.19 15.44 -26.75
C VAL A 24 -12.14 15.91 -25.75
N ALA A 25 -11.72 17.18 -25.83
CA ALA A 25 -10.77 17.75 -24.87
C ALA A 25 -11.33 17.71 -23.43
N GLY A 26 -12.60 18.06 -23.25
CA GLY A 26 -13.29 17.98 -21.96
C GLY A 26 -13.42 16.55 -21.42
N ALA A 27 -13.76 15.58 -22.28
CA ALA A 27 -13.85 14.18 -21.91
C ALA A 27 -12.49 13.60 -21.50
N LEU A 28 -11.42 13.92 -22.23
CA LEU A 28 -10.06 13.52 -21.89
C LEU A 28 -9.61 14.14 -20.56
N ALA A 29 -9.91 15.42 -20.33
CA ALA A 29 -9.62 16.09 -19.06
C ALA A 29 -10.40 15.46 -17.89
N GLY A 30 -11.68 15.13 -18.11
CA GLY A 30 -12.52 14.42 -17.13
C GLY A 30 -11.95 13.06 -16.76
N VAL A 31 -11.56 12.25 -17.75
CA VAL A 31 -10.94 10.93 -17.52
C VAL A 31 -9.62 11.05 -16.76
N ALA A 32 -8.79 12.06 -17.05
CA ALA A 32 -7.54 12.28 -16.34
C ALA A 32 -7.79 12.65 -14.85
N VAL A 33 -8.77 13.51 -14.57
CA VAL A 33 -9.14 13.90 -13.20
C VAL A 33 -9.74 12.72 -12.43
N GLU A 34 -10.60 11.92 -13.08
CA GLU A 34 -11.18 10.70 -12.52
C GLU A 34 -10.06 9.72 -12.14
N ARG A 35 -9.13 9.42 -13.08
CA ARG A 35 -7.99 8.51 -12.84
C ARG A 35 -7.10 8.96 -11.68
N VAL A 36 -6.84 10.26 -11.55
CA VAL A 36 -6.05 10.80 -10.43
C VAL A 36 -6.81 10.70 -9.10
N ARG A 37 -8.13 10.93 -9.10
CA ARG A 37 -8.97 10.73 -7.91
C ARG A 37 -9.05 9.27 -7.51
N THR A 38 -9.31 8.36 -8.44
CA THR A 38 -9.33 6.92 -8.18
C THR A 38 -7.97 6.41 -7.73
N ALA A 39 -6.86 6.91 -8.30
CA ALA A 39 -5.51 6.56 -7.84
C ALA A 39 -5.21 7.08 -6.42
N ARG A 40 -5.77 8.23 -6.03
CA ARG A 40 -5.68 8.77 -4.65
C ARG A 40 -6.60 8.06 -3.67
N GLN A 41 -7.70 7.48 -4.14
CA GLN A 41 -8.70 6.77 -3.34
C GLN A 41 -8.54 5.25 -3.37
N ALA A 42 -7.66 4.72 -4.22
CA ALA A 42 -7.34 3.31 -4.26
C ALA A 42 -6.93 2.88 -2.84
N PRO A 43 -7.67 1.95 -2.21
CA PRO A 43 -7.23 1.34 -0.98
C PRO A 43 -5.82 0.82 -1.23
N GLU A 44 -4.89 1.22 -0.37
CA GLU A 44 -3.53 0.71 -0.39
C GLU A 44 -3.64 -0.82 -0.49
N PRO A 45 -3.01 -1.47 -1.50
CA PRO A 45 -3.04 -2.92 -1.57
C PRO A 45 -2.63 -3.42 -0.18
N PRO A 46 -3.39 -4.34 0.43
CA PRO A 46 -3.04 -4.83 1.76
C PRO A 46 -1.57 -5.24 1.70
N PRO A 47 -0.73 -4.81 2.66
CA PRO A 47 0.67 -5.18 2.65
C PRO A 47 0.74 -6.69 2.45
N PRO A 48 1.69 -7.19 1.63
CA PRO A 48 1.83 -8.62 1.38
C PRO A 48 1.75 -9.33 2.72
N ASP A 49 0.90 -10.36 2.83
CA ASP A 49 0.53 -10.99 4.10
C ASP A 49 1.72 -11.76 4.69
N ILE A 50 2.68 -11.00 5.20
CA ILE A 50 3.84 -11.46 5.93
C ILE A 50 3.50 -11.60 7.41
N THR A 51 2.21 -11.72 7.77
CA THR A 51 1.77 -11.90 9.15
C THR A 51 2.41 -13.13 9.79
N MET A 52 2.76 -14.14 9.00
CA MET A 52 3.54 -15.32 9.42
C MET A 52 5.02 -15.02 9.69
N LEU A 53 5.61 -14.02 9.02
CA LEU A 53 7.02 -13.61 9.18
C LEU A 53 7.19 -12.48 10.22
N ARG A 54 6.09 -11.84 10.62
CA ARG A 54 6.11 -10.88 11.71
C ARG A 54 6.33 -11.63 13.02
N PRO A 55 7.21 -11.17 13.93
CA PRO A 55 7.32 -11.78 15.25
C PRO A 55 5.93 -11.73 15.91
N LEU A 56 5.30 -12.90 16.05
CA LEU A 56 4.03 -13.05 16.76
C LEU A 56 4.23 -12.50 18.18
N ARG A 57 3.21 -11.88 18.78
CA ARG A 57 3.25 -11.63 20.24
C ARG A 57 3.33 -12.99 20.96
N GLU A 58 4.16 -13.09 21.98
CA GLU A 58 4.31 -14.30 22.81
C GLU A 58 2.93 -14.74 23.33
N GLY A 59 2.65 -16.04 23.30
CA GLY A 59 1.34 -16.59 23.69
C GLY A 59 0.13 -16.23 22.81
N THR A 60 0.32 -15.60 21.63
CA THR A 60 -0.80 -15.23 20.74
C THR A 60 -0.88 -16.07 19.46
N LEU A 61 -2.10 -16.50 19.12
CA LEU A 61 -2.37 -17.19 17.86
C LEU A 61 -2.50 -16.20 16.68
N PRO A 62 -1.91 -16.52 15.52
CA PRO A 62 -2.16 -15.79 14.28
C PRO A 62 -3.66 -15.69 13.96
N PRO A 63 -4.10 -14.62 13.25
CA PRO A 63 -5.50 -14.43 12.89
C PRO A 63 -6.15 -15.64 12.21
N VAL A 64 -5.40 -16.37 11.37
CA VAL A 64 -5.88 -17.56 10.65
C VAL A 64 -6.34 -18.67 11.60
N PHE A 65 -5.68 -18.87 12.74
CA PHE A 65 -6.05 -19.91 13.70
C PHE A 65 -7.23 -19.50 14.59
N ARG A 66 -7.58 -18.21 14.66
CA ARG A 66 -8.71 -17.74 15.47
C ARG A 66 -10.06 -18.11 14.86
N GLN A 67 -10.10 -18.38 13.56
CA GLN A 67 -11.33 -18.72 12.83
C GLN A 67 -11.66 -20.22 12.92
N LEU A 68 -10.77 -21.04 13.50
CA LEU A 68 -10.87 -22.50 13.49
C LEU A 68 -11.62 -23.09 14.70
N ASN A 69 -12.27 -22.26 15.53
CA ASN A 69 -13.00 -22.70 16.73
C ASN A 69 -12.24 -23.73 17.58
N LEU A 70 -10.95 -23.46 17.82
CA LEU A 70 -10.05 -24.38 18.51
C LEU A 70 -10.48 -24.60 19.97
N THR A 71 -10.39 -25.84 20.45
CA THR A 71 -10.53 -26.13 21.88
C THR A 71 -9.38 -25.50 22.67
N PRO A 72 -9.52 -25.26 23.99
CA PRO A 72 -8.43 -24.74 24.81
C PRO A 72 -7.16 -25.60 24.75
N ALA A 73 -7.31 -26.92 24.70
CA ALA A 73 -6.19 -27.86 24.58
C ALA A 73 -5.48 -27.73 23.22
N GLN A 74 -6.22 -27.66 22.11
CA GLN A 74 -5.65 -27.45 20.77
C GLN A 74 -4.93 -26.11 20.67
N ARG A 75 -5.51 -25.05 21.23
CA ARG A 75 -4.89 -23.72 21.29
C ARG A 75 -3.55 -23.76 22.01
N ALA A 76 -3.47 -24.42 23.17
CA ALA A 76 -2.22 -24.55 23.92
C ALA A 76 -1.15 -25.33 23.14
N GLN A 77 -1.53 -26.43 22.49
CA GLN A 77 -0.61 -27.22 21.66
C GLN A 77 -0.07 -26.41 20.47
N ILE A 78 -0.93 -25.67 19.76
CA ILE A 78 -0.50 -24.84 18.62
C ILE A 78 0.44 -23.73 19.08
N ILE A 79 0.15 -23.05 20.19
CA ILE A 79 1.04 -22.03 20.76
C ILE A 79 2.42 -22.63 21.06
N GLN A 80 2.47 -23.81 21.68
CA GLN A 80 3.72 -24.48 22.01
C GLN A 80 4.53 -24.87 20.75
N ILE A 81 3.86 -25.34 19.69
CA ILE A 81 4.51 -25.65 18.40
C ILE A 81 5.11 -24.37 17.80
N LEU A 82 4.34 -23.27 17.78
CA LEU A 82 4.79 -21.99 17.24
C LEU A 82 5.98 -21.45 18.03
N GLU A 83 5.93 -21.49 19.36
CA GLU A 83 7.02 -21.04 20.23
C GLU A 83 8.30 -21.85 20.03
N ARG A 84 8.20 -23.17 19.90
CA ARG A 84 9.34 -24.03 19.58
C ARG A 84 9.96 -23.70 18.22
N GLY A 85 9.14 -23.30 17.24
CA GLY A 85 9.58 -22.94 15.89
C GLY A 85 10.23 -21.55 15.78
N ARG A 86 9.93 -20.62 16.71
CA ARG A 86 10.37 -19.22 16.63
C ARG A 86 11.87 -19.04 16.43
N PRO A 87 12.77 -19.65 17.24
CA PRO A 87 14.20 -19.39 17.12
C PRO A 87 14.75 -19.76 15.75
N ARG A 88 14.21 -20.85 15.16
CA ARG A 88 14.58 -21.29 13.81
C ARG A 88 14.13 -20.27 12.76
N THR A 89 12.87 -19.85 12.80
CA THR A 89 12.36 -18.84 11.86
C THR A 89 13.11 -17.51 11.99
N ASP A 90 13.36 -17.05 13.22
CA ASP A 90 14.10 -15.81 13.48
C ASP A 90 15.54 -15.89 12.95
N SER A 91 16.20 -17.04 13.08
CA SER A 91 17.56 -17.22 12.54
C SER A 91 17.60 -17.10 11.01
N ILE A 92 16.66 -17.75 10.32
CA ILE A 92 16.54 -17.69 8.86
C ILE A 92 16.27 -16.26 8.42
N LEU A 93 15.35 -15.57 9.08
CA LEU A 93 15.02 -14.18 8.76
C LEU A 93 16.21 -13.23 8.99
N ARG A 94 16.94 -13.39 10.09
CA ARG A 94 18.14 -12.59 10.38
C ARG A 94 19.20 -12.73 9.30
N GLU A 95 19.36 -13.92 8.72
CA GLU A 95 20.31 -14.15 7.63
C GLU A 95 19.80 -13.63 6.27
N MET A 96 18.52 -13.89 5.95
CA MET A 96 17.98 -13.59 4.63
C MET A 96 17.58 -12.12 4.43
N LEU A 97 17.05 -11.45 5.45
CA LEU A 97 16.54 -10.08 5.31
C LEU A 97 17.60 -9.07 4.83
N PRO A 98 18.86 -9.11 5.30
CA PRO A 98 19.91 -8.23 4.77
C PRO A 98 20.19 -8.44 3.28
N ARG A 99 20.24 -9.72 2.84
CA ARG A 99 20.47 -10.06 1.43
C ARG A 99 19.32 -9.57 0.55
N LEU A 100 18.08 -9.82 0.98
CA LEU A 100 16.90 -9.34 0.28
C LEU A 100 16.88 -7.80 0.17
N ARG A 101 17.22 -7.08 1.25
CA ARG A 101 17.31 -5.62 1.23
C ARG A 101 18.35 -5.13 0.22
N ALA A 102 19.54 -5.72 0.22
CA ALA A 102 20.59 -5.36 -0.72
C ALA A 102 20.14 -5.57 -2.18
N THR A 103 19.49 -6.69 -2.49
CA THR A 103 18.93 -6.95 -3.83
C THR A 103 17.88 -5.91 -4.20
N THR A 104 16.92 -5.63 -3.32
CA THR A 104 15.89 -4.62 -3.55
C THR A 104 16.49 -3.22 -3.74
N ASP A 105 17.51 -2.86 -2.97
CA ASP A 105 18.19 -1.57 -3.08
C ASP A 105 18.95 -1.42 -4.41
N SER A 106 19.58 -2.50 -4.89
CA SER A 106 20.22 -2.53 -6.22
C SER A 106 19.20 -2.31 -7.33
N ILE A 107 18.10 -3.06 -7.32
CA ILE A 107 17.03 -2.91 -8.31
C ILE A 107 16.45 -1.50 -8.27
N HIS A 108 16.24 -0.92 -7.08
CA HIS A 108 15.80 0.46 -6.95
C HIS A 108 16.79 1.47 -7.51
N ALA A 109 18.10 1.23 -7.39
CA ALA A 109 19.12 2.10 -7.98
C ALA A 109 19.09 2.05 -9.52
N GLU A 110 18.99 0.84 -10.08
CA GLU A 110 18.86 0.64 -11.53
C GLU A 110 17.59 1.29 -12.08
N LEU A 111 16.44 1.11 -11.40
CA LEU A 111 15.20 1.75 -11.78
C LEU A 111 15.29 3.27 -11.72
N ARG A 112 15.96 3.85 -10.71
CA ARG A 112 16.14 5.30 -10.62
C ARG A 112 16.94 5.86 -11.80
N ALA A 113 17.92 5.12 -12.32
CA ALA A 113 18.75 5.56 -13.43
C ALA A 113 17.98 5.73 -14.75
N VAL A 114 16.85 5.03 -14.92
CA VAL A 114 16.02 5.12 -16.14
C VAL A 114 14.85 6.10 -16.03
N LEU A 115 14.60 6.67 -14.85
CA LEU A 115 13.51 7.62 -14.64
C LEU A 115 13.89 9.04 -15.07
N THR A 116 12.94 9.75 -15.68
CA THR A 116 13.07 11.19 -15.86
C THR A 116 13.04 11.92 -14.51
N PRO A 117 13.59 13.16 -14.42
CA PRO A 117 13.58 13.92 -13.18
C PRO A 117 12.19 14.10 -12.56
N VAL A 118 11.16 14.32 -13.39
CA VAL A 118 9.77 14.49 -12.92
C VAL A 118 9.20 13.18 -12.36
N GLN A 119 9.52 12.04 -12.98
CA GLN A 119 9.10 10.73 -12.49
C GLN A 119 9.82 10.35 -11.20
N LEU A 120 11.11 10.66 -11.08
CA LEU A 120 11.90 10.44 -9.87
C LEU A 120 11.34 11.22 -8.68
N ALA A 121 11.02 12.50 -8.88
CA ALA A 121 10.39 13.33 -7.84
C ALA A 121 9.05 12.75 -7.39
N THR A 122 8.25 12.25 -8.33
CA THR A 122 6.97 11.57 -8.02
C THR A 122 7.23 10.30 -7.20
N TRP A 123 8.16 9.46 -7.63
CA TRP A 123 8.53 8.21 -6.94
C TRP A 123 9.01 8.46 -5.50
N ASP A 124 9.90 9.44 -5.31
CA ASP A 124 10.45 9.76 -3.99
C ASP A 124 9.37 10.32 -3.06
N SER A 125 8.43 11.12 -3.58
CA SER A 125 7.29 11.61 -2.81
C SER A 125 6.38 10.47 -2.32
N SER A 126 6.07 9.51 -3.18
CA SER A 126 5.28 8.32 -2.82
C SER A 126 6.02 7.45 -1.80
N THR A 127 7.33 7.25 -1.98
CA THR A 127 8.16 6.50 -1.04
C THR A 127 8.23 7.16 0.34
N ALA A 128 8.38 8.49 0.37
CA ALA A 128 8.39 9.25 1.61
C ALA A 128 7.03 9.19 2.34
N GLN A 129 5.92 9.25 1.59
CA GLN A 129 4.57 9.12 2.17
C GLN A 129 4.37 7.74 2.80
N MET A 130 4.76 6.66 2.11
CA MET A 130 4.68 5.30 2.64
C MET A 130 5.51 5.14 3.92
N ARG A 131 6.73 5.68 3.96
CA ARG A 131 7.58 5.67 5.16
C ARG A 131 6.91 6.39 6.34
N ARG A 132 6.36 7.57 6.11
CA ARG A 132 5.63 8.33 7.15
C ARG A 132 4.41 7.56 7.65
N ARG A 133 3.64 6.92 6.77
CA ARG A 133 2.51 6.06 7.16
C ARG A 133 2.97 4.89 8.01
N ALA A 134 4.03 4.19 7.61
CA ALA A 134 4.59 3.08 8.38
C ALA A 134 5.07 3.52 9.78
N GLU A 135 5.70 4.70 9.87
CA GLU A 135 6.08 5.29 11.15
C GLU A 135 4.88 5.68 12.01
N GLN A 136 3.83 6.25 11.42
CA GLN A 136 2.58 6.58 12.12
C GLN A 136 1.91 5.32 12.65
N VAL A 137 1.84 4.24 11.87
CA VAL A 137 1.33 2.94 12.35
C VAL A 137 2.18 2.41 13.51
N ARG A 138 3.52 2.50 13.42
CA ARG A 138 4.43 2.11 14.50
C ARG A 138 4.23 2.95 15.77
N ARG A 139 4.06 4.27 15.64
CA ARG A 139 3.80 5.19 16.76
C ARG A 139 2.41 4.98 17.36
N GLY A 140 1.39 4.79 16.52
CA GLY A 140 0.03 4.48 16.93
C GLY A 140 -0.09 3.14 17.68
N MET A 141 0.69 2.13 17.28
CA MET A 141 0.82 0.87 18.02
C MET A 141 1.51 1.03 19.38
N ARG A 142 2.41 2.03 19.55
CA ARG A 142 3.03 2.36 20.85
C ARG A 142 2.10 3.18 21.76
N GLY A 143 1.19 3.98 21.19
CA GLY A 143 0.24 4.81 21.95
C GLY A 143 -1.01 4.08 22.47
N ARG A 144 -1.35 2.91 21.93
CA ARG A 144 -2.62 2.20 22.24
C ARG A 144 -2.50 1.03 23.26
N GLY A 145 -1.53 1.06 24.17
CA GLY A 145 -1.54 0.18 25.35
C GLY A 145 -0.33 -0.74 25.46
N MET A 146 0.70 -0.22 26.13
CA MET A 146 1.61 -0.95 27.02
C MET A 146 2.41 0.11 27.77
N GLY A 147 1.76 0.76 28.75
CA GLY A 147 2.51 1.38 29.84
C GLY A 147 3.15 0.27 30.69
N PRO A 148 4.25 0.54 31.42
CA PRO A 148 4.83 -0.43 32.34
C PRO A 148 3.75 -0.93 33.30
N ALA A 149 3.68 -2.25 33.50
CA ALA A 149 2.73 -2.88 34.39
C ALA A 149 2.81 -2.19 35.77
N ARG A 150 1.71 -1.59 36.23
CA ARG A 150 1.60 -1.20 37.63
C ARG A 150 1.73 -2.47 38.47
N PRO A 151 2.57 -2.48 39.52
CA PRO A 151 2.62 -3.61 40.44
C PRO A 151 1.22 -3.84 41.04
N PRO A 152 0.81 -5.10 41.26
CA PRO A 152 -0.48 -5.41 41.87
C PRO A 152 -0.57 -4.75 43.27
N PRO A 153 -1.76 -4.24 43.66
CA PRO A 153 -1.95 -3.71 45.00
C PRO A 153 -1.76 -4.83 46.04
N PRO A 154 -1.21 -4.53 47.24
CA PRO A 154 -1.12 -5.50 48.32
C PRO A 154 -2.53 -5.97 48.71
N GLU A 155 -2.69 -7.28 48.81
CA GLU A 155 -3.92 -7.92 49.28
C GLU A 155 -4.14 -7.59 50.78
N PRO A 156 -5.40 -7.36 51.22
CA PRO A 156 -5.74 -7.11 52.63
C PRO A 156 -5.68 -8.37 53.50
#